data_AF-A0A7S2W989-F1
#
_entry.id   AF-A0A7S2W989-F1
#
_cell.length_a   1.000
_cell.length_b   1.000
_cell.length_c   1.000
_cell.angle_alpha   90.00
_cell.angle_beta   90.00
_cell.angle_gamma   90.00
#
_symmetry.space_group_name_H-M   'P 1'
#
loop_
_entity.id
_entity.type
_entity.pdbx_description
1 polymer ?
#
loop_
_entity_poly.entity_id
_entity_poly.type
_entity_poly.pdbx_seq_one_letter_code
_entity_poly.pdbx_strand_id
1 'polypeptide(L)'
;DVSIGPPLSIGWDYYSQKPISVDKYESKRTHRRHNTELILSNTTRRRILEHLTDATEEDINRSINEVNKIRLQRQQTLSKLSFSKIEENIEKFRKVIGRFPRMKRR
;
A
#
# COMPACT_ATOMS: atom_id res chain seq x y z
N ASP A 1 -1.24 -4.51 -4.20
CA ASP A 1 -1.96 -3.25 -4.44
C ASP A 1 -3.30 -3.61 -5.07
N VAL A 2 -4.40 -2.98 -4.66
CA VAL A 2 -5.73 -3.28 -5.23
C VAL A 2 -6.03 -2.29 -6.35
N SER A 3 -6.37 -2.81 -7.53
CA SER A 3 -6.66 -1.99 -8.70
C SER A 3 -8.03 -1.32 -8.63
N ILE A 4 -9.00 -2.00 -7.99
CA ILE A 4 -10.42 -1.61 -7.91
C ILE A 4 -10.99 -2.03 -6.56
N GLY A 5 -11.84 -1.17 -5.97
CA GLY A 5 -12.62 -1.44 -4.75
C GLY A 5 -11.81 -1.33 -3.45
N PRO A 6 -12.45 -1.63 -2.31
CA PRO A 6 -11.84 -1.38 -1.01
C PRO A 6 -10.71 -2.38 -0.71
N PRO A 7 -9.57 -1.92 -0.14
CA PRO A 7 -8.52 -2.81 0.32
C PRO A 7 -9.03 -3.70 1.47
N LEU A 8 -8.48 -4.91 1.56
CA LEU A 8 -8.62 -5.76 2.75
C LEU A 8 -7.23 -6.06 3.30
N SER A 9 -7.13 -6.07 4.63
CA SER A 9 -5.94 -6.45 5.38
C SER A 9 -6.31 -7.54 6.37
N ILE A 10 -5.35 -8.39 6.72
CA ILE A 10 -5.52 -9.41 7.76
C ILE A 10 -4.92 -8.86 9.05
N GLY A 11 -5.75 -8.75 10.08
CA GLY A 11 -5.30 -8.51 11.45
C GLY A 11 -4.82 -9.81 12.09
N TRP A 12 -3.76 -9.73 12.89
CA TRP A 12 -3.25 -10.86 13.66
C TRP A 12 -3.45 -10.58 15.14
N ASP A 13 -4.21 -11.44 15.80
CA ASP A 13 -4.38 -11.42 17.24
C ASP A 13 -3.75 -12.67 17.86
N TYR A 14 -3.17 -12.52 19.06
CA TYR A 14 -2.62 -13.65 19.77
C TYR A 14 -3.74 -14.51 20.35
N TYR A 15 -3.79 -15.77 19.95
CA TYR A 15 -4.72 -16.75 20.49
C TYR A 15 -3.94 -17.93 21.07
N SER A 16 -4.00 -18.08 22.40
CA SER A 16 -3.33 -19.18 23.10
C SER A 16 -4.01 -20.51 22.79
N GLN A 17 -3.31 -21.41 22.11
CA GLN A 17 -3.78 -22.77 21.82
C GLN A 17 -2.87 -23.79 22.51
N LYS A 18 -3.45 -24.97 22.82
CA LYS A 18 -2.66 -26.10 23.30
C LYS A 18 -1.67 -26.54 22.20
N PRO A 19 -0.40 -26.81 22.53
CA PRO A 19 0.56 -27.30 21.55
C PRO A 19 0.09 -28.62 20.95
N ILE A 20 0.30 -28.79 19.64
CA ILE A 20 0.05 -30.03 18.91
C ILE A 20 1.37 -30.53 18.30
N SER A 21 1.53 -31.86 18.19
CA SER A 21 2.68 -32.43 17.50
C SER A 21 2.59 -32.16 16.00
N VAL A 22 3.76 -32.04 15.34
CA VAL A 22 3.86 -31.83 13.89
C VAL A 22 3.18 -32.99 13.14
N ASP A 23 3.39 -34.23 13.56
CA ASP A 23 2.78 -35.41 12.93
C ASP A 23 1.25 -35.34 12.92
N LYS A 24 0.65 -34.87 14.03
CA LYS A 24 -0.80 -34.70 14.16
C LYS A 24 -1.34 -33.56 13.29
N TYR A 25 -0.54 -32.52 13.07
CA TYR A 25 -0.88 -31.44 12.15
C TYR A 25 -0.85 -31.95 10.70
N GLU A 26 0.26 -32.56 10.28
CA GLU A 26 0.44 -33.04 8.91
C GLU A 26 -0.55 -34.16 8.56
N SER A 27 -0.90 -35.04 9.50
CA SER A 27 -1.90 -36.09 9.28
C SER A 27 -3.31 -35.57 9.01
N LYS A 28 -3.60 -34.31 9.39
CA LYS A 28 -4.92 -33.68 9.24
C LYS A 28 -4.92 -32.49 8.27
N ARG A 29 -3.75 -32.14 7.74
CA ARG A 29 -3.58 -30.97 6.90
C ARG A 29 -4.32 -31.17 5.58
N THR A 30 -5.17 -30.20 5.21
CA THR A 30 -5.81 -30.20 3.90
C THR A 30 -4.81 -29.81 2.81
N HIS A 31 -5.15 -30.16 1.55
CA HIS A 31 -4.34 -29.79 0.40
C HIS A 31 -4.05 -28.28 0.36
N ARG A 32 -2.85 -27.92 -0.12
CA ARG A 32 -2.48 -26.52 -0.29
C ARG A 32 -3.44 -25.87 -1.30
N ARG A 33 -4.06 -24.76 -0.88
CA ARG A 33 -4.98 -23.99 -1.74
C ARG A 33 -4.26 -23.49 -2.98
N HIS A 34 -4.98 -23.51 -4.11
CA HIS A 34 -4.49 -22.91 -5.33
C HIS A 34 -4.56 -21.37 -5.25
N ASN A 35 -3.71 -20.65 -6.00
CA ASN A 35 -3.68 -19.19 -5.97
C ASN A 35 -5.05 -18.57 -6.28
N THR A 36 -5.83 -19.18 -7.18
CA THR A 36 -7.18 -18.69 -7.53
C THR A 36 -8.16 -18.76 -6.35
N GLU A 37 -7.97 -19.69 -5.41
CA GLU A 37 -8.79 -19.82 -4.21
C GLU A 37 -8.43 -18.80 -3.14
N LEU A 38 -7.30 -18.11 -3.30
CA LEU A 38 -6.82 -17.07 -2.39
C LEU A 38 -7.17 -15.66 -2.88
N ILE A 39 -7.74 -15.52 -4.08
CA ILE A 39 -8.12 -14.23 -4.67
C ILE A 39 -9.56 -13.88 -4.27
N LEU A 40 -9.74 -12.67 -3.74
CA LEU A 40 -11.06 -12.12 -3.43
C LEU A 40 -11.46 -11.06 -4.48
N SER A 41 -12.66 -11.23 -5.04
CA SER A 41 -13.26 -10.24 -5.93
C SER A 41 -13.52 -8.91 -5.20
N ASN A 42 -13.64 -7.80 -5.93
CA ASN A 42 -13.96 -6.50 -5.31
C ASN A 42 -15.31 -6.53 -4.56
N THR A 43 -16.31 -7.23 -5.11
CA THR A 43 -17.63 -7.41 -4.50
C THR A 43 -17.54 -8.23 -3.23
N THR A 44 -16.74 -9.31 -3.23
CA THR A 44 -16.51 -10.11 -2.04
C THR A 44 -15.82 -9.29 -0.95
N ARG A 45 -14.78 -8.52 -1.31
CA ARG A 45 -14.08 -7.62 -0.37
C ARG A 45 -15.02 -6.60 0.27
N ARG A 46 -15.85 -5.96 -0.55
CA ARG A 46 -16.85 -4.98 -0.09
C ARG A 46 -17.87 -5.62 0.86
N ARG A 47 -18.44 -6.77 0.49
CA ARG A 47 -19.39 -7.49 1.36
C ARG A 47 -18.79 -7.92 2.69
N ILE A 48 -17.51 -8.32 2.72
CA ILE A 48 -16.81 -8.66 3.96
C ILE A 48 -16.78 -7.44 4.88
N LEU A 49 -16.42 -6.26 4.37
CA LEU A 49 -16.38 -5.04 5.18
C LEU A 49 -17.78 -4.62 5.64
N GLU A 50 -18.78 -4.66 4.75
CA GLU A 50 -20.14 -4.21 5.05
C GLU A 50 -20.90 -5.12 6.03
N HIS A 51 -20.57 -6.41 6.10
CA HIS A 51 -21.37 -7.39 6.86
C HIS A 51 -20.61 -8.14 7.95
N LEU A 52 -19.29 -8.25 7.86
CA LEU A 52 -18.49 -9.05 8.81
C LEU A 52 -17.60 -8.18 9.70
N THR A 53 -17.67 -6.86 9.54
CA THR A 53 -16.91 -5.90 10.34
C THR A 53 -17.81 -4.74 10.76
N ASP A 54 -17.37 -3.97 11.74
CA ASP A 54 -18.07 -2.76 12.19
C ASP A 54 -17.75 -1.52 11.32
N ALA A 55 -17.22 -1.72 10.10
CA ALA A 55 -16.86 -0.64 9.22
C ALA A 55 -18.09 0.02 8.60
N THR A 56 -18.16 1.35 8.66
CA THR A 56 -19.23 2.12 8.02
C THR A 56 -18.97 2.27 6.52
N GLU A 57 -20.00 2.57 5.74
CA GLU A 57 -19.84 2.88 4.31
C GLU A 57 -18.88 4.06 4.08
N GLU A 58 -18.90 5.06 4.98
CA GLU A 58 -17.99 6.19 4.95
C GLU A 58 -16.53 5.76 5.14
N ASP A 59 -16.26 4.84 6.07
CA ASP A 59 -14.91 4.30 6.30
C ASP A 59 -14.41 3.52 5.09
N ILE A 60 -15.29 2.72 4.48
CA ILE A 60 -14.97 1.97 3.25
C ILE A 60 -14.60 2.96 2.13
N ASN A 61 -15.40 3.99 1.90
CA ASN A 61 -15.14 4.99 0.86
C ASN A 61 -13.88 5.81 1.16
N ARG A 62 -13.62 6.16 2.43
CA ARG A 62 -12.38 6.82 2.86
C ARG A 62 -11.16 5.97 2.52
N SER A 63 -11.19 4.67 2.84
CA SER A 63 -10.07 3.76 2.56
C SER A 63 -9.78 3.63 1.05
N ILE A 64 -10.82 3.62 0.21
CA ILE A 64 -10.67 3.60 -1.25
C ILE A 64 -9.95 4.87 -1.73
N ASN A 65 -10.36 6.02 -1.24
CA ASN A 65 -9.78 7.31 -1.62
C ASN A 65 -8.31 7.41 -1.19
N GLU A 66 -7.98 6.92 0.01
CA GLU A 66 -6.61 6.89 0.52
C GLU A 66 -5.69 6.01 -0.35
N VAL A 67 -6.13 4.79 -0.67
CA VAL A 67 -5.34 3.90 -1.54
C VAL A 67 -5.14 4.51 -2.93
N ASN A 68 -6.18 5.12 -3.50
CA ASN A 68 -6.08 5.80 -4.79
C ASN A 68 -5.09 6.97 -4.74
N LYS A 69 -5.11 7.77 -3.67
CA LYS A 69 -4.14 8.86 -3.44
C LYS A 69 -2.72 8.33 -3.37
N ILE A 70 -2.49 7.29 -2.57
CA ILE A 70 -1.16 6.66 -2.44
C ILE A 70 -0.68 6.11 -3.79
N ARG A 71 -1.58 5.48 -4.55
CA ARG A 71 -1.26 4.97 -5.89
C ARG A 71 -0.82 6.09 -6.83
N LEU A 72 -1.54 7.22 -6.84
CA LEU A 72 -1.17 8.39 -7.64
C LEU A 72 0.18 8.97 -7.20
N GLN A 73 0.42 9.07 -5.89
CA GLN A 73 1.70 9.52 -5.36
C GLN A 73 2.85 8.60 -5.80
N ARG A 74 2.67 7.27 -5.73
CA ARG A 74 3.66 6.30 -6.22
C ARG A 74 3.94 6.49 -7.70
N GLN A 75 2.92 6.67 -8.53
CA GLN A 75 3.09 6.92 -9.96
C GLN A 75 3.88 8.21 -10.23
N GLN A 76 3.60 9.27 -9.48
CA GLN A 76 4.36 10.52 -9.55
C GLN A 76 5.81 10.35 -9.08
N THR A 77 6.05 9.57 -8.02
CA THR A 77 7.42 9.28 -7.57
C THR A 77 8.18 8.50 -8.63
N LEU A 78 7.56 7.47 -9.23
CA LEU A 78 8.17 6.68 -10.30
C LEU A 78 8.47 7.52 -11.53
N SER A 79 7.56 8.43 -11.94
CA SER A 79 7.80 9.31 -13.08
C SER A 79 8.89 10.36 -12.81
N LYS A 80 9.03 10.83 -11.57
CA LYS A 80 10.11 11.74 -11.17
C LYS A 80 11.45 11.04 -11.02
N LEU A 81 11.46 9.74 -10.73
CA LEU A 81 12.70 8.98 -10.51
C LEU A 81 13.63 9.04 -11.73
N SER A 82 13.09 9.03 -12.95
CA SER A 82 13.88 9.17 -14.19
C SER A 82 14.55 10.55 -14.32
N PHE A 83 13.99 11.59 -13.73
CA PHE A 83 14.51 12.96 -13.77
C PHE A 83 15.26 13.36 -12.48
N SER A 84 15.28 12.50 -11.47
CA SER A 84 15.88 12.77 -10.16
C SER A 84 17.34 13.23 -10.22
N LYS A 85 18.17 12.60 -11.05
CA LYS A 85 19.59 12.98 -11.24
C LYS A 85 19.75 14.36 -11.86
N ILE A 86 18.84 14.73 -12.77
CA ILE A 86 18.86 16.04 -13.45
C ILE A 86 18.41 17.12 -12.47
N GLU A 87 17.34 16.86 -11.73
CA GLU A 87 16.79 17.77 -10.71
C GLU A 87 17.81 18.02 -9.59
N GLU A 88 18.48 16.97 -9.10
CA GLU A 88 19.54 17.08 -8.08
C GLU A 88 20.73 17.92 -8.56
N ASN A 89 21.13 17.76 -9.81
CA ASN A 89 22.21 18.56 -10.40
C ASN A 89 21.78 20.03 -10.56
N ILE A 90 20.58 20.30 -11.06
CA ILE A 90 20.03 21.66 -11.16
C ILE A 90 19.96 22.32 -9.77
N GLU A 91 19.57 21.58 -8.73
CA GLU A 91 19.51 22.10 -7.37
C GLU A 91 20.91 22.44 -6.82
N LYS A 92 21.92 21.59 -7.08
CA LYS A 92 23.32 21.87 -6.75
C LYS A 92 23.81 23.15 -7.46
N PHE A 93 23.50 23.30 -8.75
CA PHE A 93 23.85 24.51 -9.51
C PHE A 93 23.13 25.75 -8.97
N ARG A 94 21.84 25.67 -8.65
CA ARG A 94 21.07 26.78 -8.07
C ARG A 94 21.64 27.23 -6.72
N LYS A 95 22.04 26.30 -5.85
CA LYS A 95 22.66 26.62 -4.55
C LYS A 95 24.01 27.34 -4.71
N VAL A 96 24.77 27.04 -5.75
CA VAL A 96 26.03 27.73 -6.05
C VAL A 96 25.76 29.12 -6.64
N ILE A 97 24.82 29.24 -7.59
CA ILE A 97 24.46 30.52 -8.23
C ILE A 97 23.82 31.48 -7.21
N GLY A 98 23.01 30.99 -6.27
CA GLY A 98 22.42 31.80 -5.20
C GLY A 98 23.42 32.35 -4.18
N ARG A 99 24.67 31.86 -4.18
CA ARG A 99 25.78 32.40 -3.36
C ARG A 99 26.53 33.53 -4.04
N PHE A 100 26.30 33.80 -5.33
CA PHE A 100 26.88 34.96 -5.99
C PHE A 100 26.10 36.23 -5.60
N PRO A 101 26.76 37.25 -5.02
CA PRO A 101 26.07 38.46 -4.59
C PRO A 101 25.47 39.19 -5.79
N ARG A 102 24.19 39.58 -5.68
CA ARG A 102 23.54 40.47 -6.65
C ARG A 102 24.34 41.77 -6.71
N MET A 103 25.10 41.94 -7.80
CA MET A 103 25.88 43.15 -8.05
C MET A 103 24.89 44.32 -8.19
N LYS A 104 24.90 45.24 -7.21
CA LYS A 104 24.12 46.49 -7.26
C LYS A 104 24.59 47.29 -8.48
N ARG A 105 23.68 47.50 -9.44
CA ARG A 105 23.89 48.48 -10.52
C ARG A 105 23.86 49.88 -9.89
N ARG A 106 24.94 50.64 -10.10
CA ARG A 106 25.03 52.08 -9.87
C ARG A 106 24.22 52.82 -10.94
#